data_AF-A0A7V6UAK1-F1
#
_entry.id   AF-A0A7V6UAK1-F1
#
_cell.length_a   1.000
_cell.length_b   1.000
_cell.length_c   1.000
_cell.angle_alpha   90.00
_cell.angle_beta   90.00
_cell.angle_gamma   90.00
#
_symmetry.space_group_name_H-M   'P 1'
#
loop_
_entity.id
_entity.type
_entity.pdbx_description
1 polymer ?
#
loop_
_entity_poly.entity_id
_entity_poly.type
_entity_poly.pdbx_seq_one_letter_code
_entity_poly.pdbx_strand_id
1 'polypeptide(L)'
;MVLVEYSDIYTLPRIVKSSTAAAARMHYRTDYVEKVGLGTPATVDEFYNVAKAIKDAGLTAGYAPIVSAYNFFNLHTEPYFFAAFGDSVNVDFSDDGSGKVVYNRMSEQYKRYLKYMNKLYTEGILDNEYLTIDIATAEARMKAGQGAFSVNGTTLNESDFPDGIIHLDVLAPLTSE
;
A
#
# COMPACT_ATOMS: atom_id res chain seq x y z
N MET A 1 14.84 15.85 7.50
CA MET A 1 16.02 16.31 6.76
C MET A 1 16.78 17.26 7.67
N VAL A 2 17.99 16.90 8.10
CA VAL A 2 18.85 17.84 8.84
C VAL A 2 19.64 18.60 7.78
N LEU A 3 19.39 19.89 7.65
CA LEU A 3 20.27 20.76 6.87
C LEU A 3 21.52 20.98 7.72
N VAL A 4 22.64 20.38 7.31
CA VAL A 4 23.95 20.65 7.89
C VAL A 4 24.74 21.40 6.83
N GLU A 5 24.77 22.73 6.96
CA GLU A 5 25.79 23.55 6.35
C GLU A 5 26.56 24.19 7.51
N TYR A 6 27.88 24.00 7.56
CA TYR A 6 28.78 24.63 8.54
C TYR A 6 28.49 24.33 10.03
N SER A 7 28.78 23.11 10.50
CA SER A 7 28.86 22.70 11.93
C SER A 7 27.67 23.01 12.87
N ASP A 8 26.67 23.74 12.40
CA ASP A 8 25.50 24.14 13.14
C ASP A 8 24.34 23.19 12.81
N ILE A 9 23.59 22.82 13.85
CA ILE A 9 22.40 21.97 13.73
C ILE A 9 21.18 22.89 13.76
N TYR A 10 20.59 23.15 12.60
CA TYR A 10 19.41 24.01 12.48
C TYR A 10 18.09 23.32 12.82
N THR A 11 18.08 21.99 12.85
CA THR A 11 16.87 21.20 13.16
C THR A 11 17.25 19.94 13.92
N LEU A 12 16.43 19.55 14.90
CA LEU A 12 16.57 18.26 15.56
C LEU A 12 15.85 17.19 14.73
N PRO A 13 16.52 16.09 14.33
CA PRO A 13 15.86 15.02 13.60
C PRO A 13 14.95 14.21 14.51
N ARG A 14 13.82 13.76 13.94
CA ARG A 14 13.06 12.65 14.52
C ARG A 14 13.79 11.34 14.21
N ILE A 15 14.23 10.64 15.25
CA ILE A 15 14.84 9.31 15.12
C ILE A 15 13.76 8.27 15.38
N VAL A 16 13.44 7.46 14.38
CA VAL A 16 12.54 6.33 14.51
C VAL A 16 13.38 5.05 14.51
N LYS A 17 13.36 4.30 15.61
CA LYS A 17 13.95 2.96 15.69
C LYS A 17 12.81 1.95 15.55
N SER A 18 12.83 1.18 14.46
CA SER A 18 11.86 0.13 14.16
C SER A 18 12.63 -1.17 13.91
N SER A 19 12.01 -2.31 14.19
CA SER A 19 12.56 -3.63 13.88
C SER A 19 12.66 -3.90 12.36
N THR A 20 11.95 -3.11 11.55
CA THR A 20 12.00 -3.14 10.09
C THR A 20 12.20 -1.75 9.50
N ALA A 21 12.97 -1.68 8.42
CA ALA A 21 13.16 -0.48 7.60
C ALA A 21 12.03 -0.26 6.58
N ALA A 22 11.08 -1.21 6.45
CA ALA A 22 9.97 -1.11 5.51
C ALA A 22 8.99 -0.02 5.94
N ALA A 23 9.03 1.12 5.22
CA ALA A 23 8.14 2.25 5.45
C ALA A 23 6.69 1.96 5.02
N ALA A 24 6.48 1.02 4.10
CA ALA A 24 5.18 0.68 3.55
C ALA A 24 4.77 -0.74 3.92
N ARG A 25 3.60 -0.88 4.56
CA ARG A 25 3.04 -2.18 4.99
C ARG A 25 1.57 -2.24 4.57
N MET A 26 1.26 -3.13 3.63
CA MET A 26 -0.11 -3.34 3.20
C MET A 26 -0.79 -4.30 4.17
N HIS A 27 -1.84 -3.83 4.84
CA HIS A 27 -2.71 -4.68 5.66
C HIS A 27 -3.85 -5.19 4.80
N TYR A 28 -4.31 -6.40 5.08
CA TYR A 28 -5.42 -7.01 4.36
C TYR A 28 -6.40 -7.70 5.30
N ARG A 29 -7.67 -7.72 4.89
CA ARG A 29 -8.76 -8.42 5.57
C ARG A 29 -8.65 -9.93 5.34
N THR A 30 -8.20 -10.67 6.36
CA THR A 30 -8.00 -12.13 6.28
C THR A 30 -9.33 -12.85 6.03
N ASP A 31 -10.41 -12.41 6.68
CA ASP A 31 -11.75 -12.99 6.49
C ASP A 31 -12.29 -12.81 5.07
N TYR A 32 -11.92 -11.74 4.36
CA TYR A 32 -12.32 -11.54 2.97
C TYR A 32 -11.54 -12.46 2.04
N VAL A 33 -10.25 -12.63 2.29
CA VAL A 33 -9.38 -13.55 1.52
C VAL A 33 -9.81 -15.00 1.72
N GLU A 34 -10.13 -15.40 2.95
CA GLU A 34 -10.64 -16.74 3.27
C GLU A 34 -11.98 -17.02 2.59
N LYS A 35 -12.89 -16.04 2.55
CA LYS A 35 -14.20 -16.16 1.87
C LYS A 35 -14.08 -16.39 0.36
N VAL A 36 -13.08 -15.79 -0.30
CA VAL A 36 -12.86 -16.01 -1.74
C VAL A 36 -12.02 -17.27 -2.02
N GLY A 37 -11.37 -17.85 -1.00
CA GLY A 37 -10.68 -19.14 -1.10
C GLY A 37 -9.39 -19.13 -1.94
N LEU A 38 -8.82 -17.96 -2.21
CA LEU A 38 -7.63 -17.81 -3.07
C LEU A 38 -6.30 -17.77 -2.30
N GLY A 39 -6.34 -17.75 -0.96
CA GLY A 39 -5.15 -17.69 -0.11
C GLY A 39 -4.46 -16.32 -0.10
N THR A 40 -3.41 -16.19 0.71
CA THR A 40 -2.64 -14.95 0.83
C THR A 40 -1.78 -14.73 -0.42
N PRO A 41 -1.91 -13.59 -1.12
CA PRO A 41 -1.15 -13.34 -2.34
C PRO A 41 0.33 -13.05 -2.06
N ALA A 42 1.22 -13.64 -2.84
CA ALA A 42 2.66 -13.39 -2.82
C ALA A 42 3.16 -12.61 -4.04
N THR A 43 2.43 -12.67 -5.17
CA THR A 43 2.76 -11.95 -6.40
C THR A 43 1.75 -10.85 -6.72
N VAL A 44 2.13 -9.92 -7.60
CA VAL A 44 1.21 -8.86 -8.08
C VAL A 44 0.00 -9.43 -8.83
N ASP A 45 0.14 -10.56 -9.52
CA ASP A 45 -0.96 -11.19 -10.26
C ASP A 45 -1.91 -11.93 -9.32
N GLU A 46 -1.39 -12.63 -8.32
CA GLU A 46 -2.19 -13.22 -7.25
C GLU A 46 -2.94 -12.13 -6.48
N PHE A 47 -2.27 -11.04 -6.14
CA PHE A 47 -2.89 -9.90 -5.48
C PHE A 47 -4.06 -9.35 -6.31
N TYR A 48 -3.86 -9.15 -7.60
CA TYR A 48 -4.91 -8.71 -8.51
C TYR A 48 -6.09 -9.68 -8.52
N ASN A 49 -5.84 -10.99 -8.61
CA ASN A 49 -6.89 -12.00 -8.64
C ASN A 49 -7.69 -12.03 -7.32
N VAL A 50 -7.00 -11.94 -6.18
CA VAL A 50 -7.63 -11.87 -4.85
C VAL A 50 -8.49 -10.61 -4.73
N ALA A 51 -7.93 -9.44 -5.06
CA ALA A 51 -8.64 -8.17 -4.95
C ALA A 51 -9.87 -8.12 -5.88
N LYS A 52 -9.74 -8.66 -7.09
CA LYS A 52 -10.85 -8.80 -8.04
C LYS A 52 -11.93 -9.73 -7.51
N ALA A 53 -11.56 -10.90 -6.99
CA ALA A 53 -12.53 -11.85 -6.42
C ALA A 53 -13.28 -11.25 -5.23
N ILE A 54 -12.61 -10.49 -4.36
CA ILE A 54 -13.23 -9.79 -3.23
C ILE A 54 -14.26 -8.77 -3.72
N LYS A 55 -13.89 -7.99 -4.75
CA LYS A 55 -14.79 -7.02 -5.39
C LYS A 55 -16.01 -7.70 -6.01
N ASP A 56 -15.79 -8.74 -6.81
CA ASP A 56 -16.84 -9.44 -7.53
C ASP A 56 -17.79 -10.22 -6.59
N ALA A 57 -17.27 -10.68 -5.44
CA ALA A 57 -18.07 -11.26 -4.37
C ALA A 57 -18.85 -10.22 -3.55
N GLY A 58 -18.65 -8.92 -3.79
CA GLY A 58 -19.37 -7.84 -3.11
C GLY A 58 -19.03 -7.67 -1.63
N LEU A 59 -17.89 -8.22 -1.17
CA LEU A 59 -17.49 -8.21 0.25
C LEU A 59 -17.18 -6.79 0.77
N THR A 60 -16.94 -5.84 -0.11
CA THR A 60 -16.67 -4.43 0.19
C THR A 60 -17.88 -3.53 0.00
N ALA A 61 -19.10 -4.09 -0.01
CA ALA A 61 -20.36 -3.33 -0.15
C ALA A 61 -20.43 -2.43 -1.40
N GLY A 62 -19.82 -2.86 -2.50
CA GLY A 62 -19.78 -2.13 -3.77
C GLY A 62 -18.65 -1.09 -3.90
N TYR A 63 -17.82 -0.94 -2.87
CA TYR A 63 -16.64 -0.07 -2.89
C TYR A 63 -15.40 -0.80 -3.41
N ALA A 64 -14.37 -0.04 -3.78
CA ALA A 64 -13.10 -0.58 -4.23
C ALA A 64 -12.37 -1.33 -3.09
N PRO A 65 -11.79 -2.51 -3.35
CA PRO A 65 -10.98 -3.25 -2.37
C PRO A 65 -9.80 -2.48 -1.78
N ILE A 66 -9.12 -1.64 -2.57
CA ILE A 66 -7.98 -0.85 -2.09
C ILE A 66 -8.43 0.57 -1.80
N VAL A 67 -8.40 0.94 -0.51
CA VAL A 67 -8.77 2.27 -0.05
C VAL A 67 -7.52 2.99 0.48
N SER A 68 -7.18 4.12 -0.13
CA SER A 68 -6.01 4.92 0.25
C SER A 68 -6.28 6.39 -0.04
N ALA A 69 -6.00 7.26 0.92
CA ALA A 69 -5.96 8.72 0.70
C ALA A 69 -4.62 9.15 0.10
N TYR A 70 -4.56 10.32 -0.55
CA TYR A 70 -3.40 10.79 -1.31
C TYR A 70 -2.08 10.73 -0.53
N ASN A 71 -2.05 11.25 0.70
CA ASN A 71 -0.84 11.28 1.53
C ASN A 71 -0.35 9.87 1.85
N PHE A 72 -1.25 8.96 2.19
CA PHE A 72 -0.91 7.56 2.43
C PHE A 72 -0.53 6.84 1.15
N PHE A 73 -1.13 7.22 0.03
CA PHE A 73 -0.81 6.64 -1.26
C PHE A 73 0.63 6.95 -1.63
N ASN A 74 1.02 8.21 -1.61
CA ASN A 74 2.37 8.65 -1.97
C ASN A 74 3.44 8.05 -1.04
N LEU A 75 3.20 8.05 0.27
CA LEU A 75 4.20 7.65 1.25
C LEU A 75 4.29 6.13 1.49
N HIS A 76 3.23 5.39 1.18
CA HIS A 76 3.15 3.96 1.52
C HIS A 76 2.64 3.09 0.36
N THR A 77 1.48 3.40 -0.23
CA THR A 77 0.90 2.51 -1.26
C THR A 77 1.75 2.47 -2.55
N GLU A 78 2.24 3.62 -3.01
CA GLU A 78 3.15 3.75 -4.15
C GLU A 78 4.45 2.95 -3.93
N PRO A 79 5.24 3.16 -2.86
CA PRO A 79 6.46 2.39 -2.63
C PRO A 79 6.22 0.90 -2.42
N TYR A 80 5.09 0.49 -1.82
CA TYR A 80 4.76 -0.93 -1.64
C TYR A 80 4.65 -1.66 -2.98
N PHE A 81 3.84 -1.15 -3.90
CA PHE A 81 3.64 -1.79 -5.21
C PHE A 81 4.84 -1.58 -6.13
N PHE A 82 5.50 -0.42 -6.07
CA PHE A 82 6.69 -0.13 -6.89
C PHE A 82 7.80 -1.16 -6.68
N ALA A 83 8.04 -1.56 -5.43
CA ALA A 83 9.07 -2.52 -5.06
C ALA A 83 8.86 -3.92 -5.68
N ALA A 84 7.65 -4.26 -6.11
CA ALA A 84 7.39 -5.56 -6.74
C ALA A 84 7.96 -5.67 -8.17
N PHE A 85 8.25 -4.54 -8.83
CA PHE A 85 8.59 -4.51 -10.25
C PHE A 85 10.09 -4.41 -10.55
N GLY A 86 10.96 -4.44 -9.54
CA GLY A 86 12.42 -4.38 -9.69
C GLY A 86 13.17 -4.16 -8.38
N ASP A 87 14.49 -3.99 -8.47
CA ASP A 87 15.39 -3.99 -7.31
C ASP A 87 15.31 -2.71 -6.47
N SER A 88 14.82 -1.60 -7.05
CA SER A 88 14.68 -0.36 -6.29
C SER A 88 13.44 -0.39 -5.41
N VAL A 89 13.61 0.04 -4.17
CA VAL A 89 12.53 0.19 -3.18
C VAL A 89 12.19 1.65 -2.87
N ASN A 90 12.94 2.61 -3.43
CA ASN A 90 12.69 4.04 -3.30
C ASN A 90 12.22 4.62 -4.64
N VAL A 91 11.00 5.16 -4.67
CA VAL A 91 10.37 5.64 -5.90
C VAL A 91 11.04 6.89 -6.47
N ASP A 92 11.67 7.70 -5.61
CA ASP A 92 12.35 8.91 -6.02
C ASP A 92 13.81 8.62 -6.40
N PHE A 93 14.74 8.86 -5.48
CA PHE A 93 16.17 8.71 -5.74
C PHE A 93 16.73 7.49 -5.02
N SER A 94 17.52 6.70 -5.74
CA SER A 94 18.26 5.57 -5.17
C SER A 94 19.69 5.53 -5.71
N ASP A 95 20.53 4.75 -5.05
CA ASP A 95 21.80 4.31 -5.61
C ASP A 95 21.54 3.13 -6.55
N ASP A 96 22.25 3.04 -7.67
CA ASP A 96 22.18 1.88 -8.58
C ASP A 96 23.07 0.69 -8.17
N GLY A 97 23.66 0.75 -6.98
CA GLY A 97 24.63 -0.21 -6.45
C GLY A 97 26.09 0.16 -6.77
N SER A 98 26.33 1.16 -7.62
CA SER A 98 27.68 1.62 -7.98
C SER A 98 28.12 2.91 -7.30
N GLY A 99 27.27 3.52 -6.47
CA GLY A 99 27.51 4.87 -5.94
C GLY A 99 26.84 5.97 -6.77
N LYS A 100 26.15 5.62 -7.87
CA LYS A 100 25.51 6.58 -8.76
C LYS A 100 24.04 6.76 -8.40
N VAL A 101 23.66 8.02 -8.22
CA VAL A 101 22.25 8.39 -7.99
C VAL A 101 21.45 8.22 -9.27
N VAL A 102 20.36 7.49 -9.18
CA VAL A 102 19.34 7.33 -10.22
C VAL A 102 18.01 7.89 -9.75
N TYR A 103 17.20 8.36 -10.71
CA TYR A 103 15.85 8.83 -10.47
C TYR A 103 14.83 7.83 -11.00
N ASN A 104 14.21 7.09 -10.09
CA ASN A 104 13.41 5.91 -10.44
C ASN A 104 12.08 6.25 -11.11
N ARG A 105 11.54 7.46 -10.95
CA ARG A 105 10.32 7.87 -11.67
C ARG A 105 10.48 7.87 -13.20
N MET A 106 11.71 7.88 -13.72
CA MET A 106 12.00 7.76 -15.16
C MET A 106 12.41 6.34 -15.59
N SER A 107 12.40 5.36 -14.68
CA SER A 107 12.84 3.98 -14.94
C SER A 107 11.77 3.13 -15.65
N GLU A 108 12.21 2.05 -16.30
CA GLU A 108 11.28 1.04 -16.82
C GLU A 108 10.54 0.30 -15.68
N GLN A 109 11.14 0.18 -14.49
CA GLN A 109 10.46 -0.36 -13.29
C GLN A 109 9.23 0.49 -12.96
N TYR A 110 9.37 1.82 -12.92
CA TYR A 110 8.25 2.72 -12.61
C TYR A 110 7.17 2.66 -13.69
N LYS A 111 7.54 2.52 -14.96
CA LYS A 111 6.59 2.31 -16.05
C LYS A 111 5.78 1.01 -15.92
N ARG A 112 6.39 -0.10 -15.48
CA ARG A 112 5.67 -1.36 -15.19
C ARG A 112 4.70 -1.18 -14.02
N TYR A 113 5.16 -0.53 -12.95
CA TYR A 113 4.31 -0.14 -11.83
C TYR A 113 3.11 0.70 -12.28
N LEU A 114 3.31 1.74 -13.10
CA LEU A 114 2.23 2.59 -13.59
C LEU A 114 1.20 1.82 -14.43
N LYS A 115 1.65 0.87 -15.28
CA LYS A 115 0.74 0.00 -16.03
C LYS A 115 -0.13 -0.85 -15.10
N TYR A 116 0.48 -1.42 -14.06
CA TYR A 116 -0.24 -2.21 -13.07
C TYR A 116 -1.25 -1.36 -12.27
N MET A 117 -0.83 -0.19 -11.78
CA MET A 117 -1.75 0.72 -11.07
C MET A 117 -2.88 1.22 -11.97
N ASN A 118 -2.61 1.47 -13.25
CA ASN A 118 -3.65 1.83 -14.21
C ASN A 118 -4.67 0.70 -14.40
N LYS A 119 -4.23 -0.57 -14.45
CA LYS A 119 -5.13 -1.73 -14.46
C LYS A 119 -6.03 -1.75 -13.21
N LEU A 120 -5.46 -1.57 -12.01
CA LEU A 120 -6.23 -1.53 -10.77
C LEU A 120 -7.25 -0.38 -10.74
N TYR A 121 -6.87 0.80 -11.22
CA TYR A 121 -7.75 1.97 -11.30
C TYR A 121 -8.89 1.76 -12.31
N THR A 122 -8.57 1.32 -13.53
CA THR A 122 -9.57 1.12 -14.60
C THR A 122 -10.57 0.02 -14.28
N GLU A 123 -10.16 -1.02 -13.55
CA GLU A 123 -11.05 -2.09 -13.09
C GLU A 123 -11.80 -1.75 -11.78
N GLY A 124 -11.58 -0.56 -11.21
CA GLY A 124 -12.19 -0.11 -9.96
C GLY A 124 -11.76 -0.94 -8.74
N ILE A 125 -10.58 -1.55 -8.81
CA ILE A 125 -9.97 -2.27 -7.68
C ILE A 125 -9.31 -1.27 -6.72
N LEU A 126 -8.67 -0.24 -7.29
CA LEU A 126 -8.23 0.95 -6.57
C LEU A 126 -9.37 1.96 -6.49
N ASP A 127 -9.58 2.57 -5.33
CA ASP A 127 -10.53 3.66 -5.16
C ASP A 127 -10.23 4.80 -6.14
N ASN A 128 -11.18 5.14 -7.01
CA ASN A 128 -10.98 6.19 -8.02
C ASN A 128 -10.84 7.59 -7.41
N GLU A 129 -11.27 7.75 -6.15
CA GLU A 129 -11.15 8.99 -5.38
C GLU A 129 -9.85 9.04 -4.58
N TYR A 130 -8.88 8.13 -4.78
CA TYR A 130 -7.66 8.07 -3.95
C TYR A 130 -6.85 9.37 -3.91
N LEU A 131 -6.97 10.25 -4.92
CA LEU A 131 -6.32 11.56 -4.96
C LEU A 131 -7.09 12.65 -4.19
N THR A 132 -8.39 12.48 -3.99
CA THR A 132 -9.30 13.53 -3.49
C THR A 132 -9.93 13.18 -2.15
N ILE A 133 -10.02 11.90 -1.80
CA ILE A 133 -10.54 11.43 -0.52
C ILE A 133 -9.60 11.86 0.61
N ASP A 134 -10.19 12.39 1.68
CA ASP A 134 -9.44 12.72 2.88
C ASP A 134 -9.14 11.45 3.72
N ILE A 135 -8.17 11.56 4.63
CA ILE A 135 -7.72 10.45 5.46
C ILE A 135 -8.84 9.92 6.37
N ALA A 136 -9.63 10.79 7.00
CA ALA A 136 -10.66 10.38 7.93
C ALA A 136 -11.79 9.61 7.23
N THR A 137 -12.16 10.03 6.03
CA THR A 137 -13.12 9.34 5.18
C THR A 137 -12.59 7.99 4.71
N ALA A 138 -11.33 7.90 4.31
CA ALA A 138 -10.70 6.62 3.95
C ALA A 138 -10.66 5.64 5.14
N GLU A 139 -10.32 6.12 6.33
CA GLU A 139 -10.34 5.32 7.56
C GLU A 139 -11.75 4.87 7.94
N ALA A 140 -12.74 5.77 7.84
CA ALA A 140 -14.13 5.44 8.10
C ALA A 140 -14.65 4.35 7.15
N ARG A 141 -14.27 4.39 5.86
CA ARG A 141 -14.59 3.33 4.89
C ARG A 141 -13.97 2.00 5.32
N MET A 142 -12.70 1.99 5.75
CA MET A 142 -12.05 0.77 6.24
C MET A 142 -12.75 0.21 7.50
N LYS A 143 -13.11 1.06 8.47
CA LYS A 143 -13.84 0.66 9.68
C LYS A 143 -15.24 0.13 9.39
N ALA A 144 -15.90 0.67 8.36
CA ALA A 144 -17.18 0.19 7.88
C ALA A 144 -17.08 -1.13 7.06
N GLY A 145 -15.88 -1.72 6.92
CA GLY A 145 -15.66 -2.92 6.11
C GLY A 145 -15.77 -2.69 4.60
N GLN A 146 -15.75 -1.43 4.15
CA GLN A 146 -15.89 -1.02 2.74
C GLN A 146 -14.54 -1.04 1.98
N GLY A 147 -13.54 -1.71 2.53
CA GLY A 147 -12.24 -1.92 1.91
C GLY A 147 -11.60 -3.19 2.45
N ALA A 148 -10.74 -3.78 1.64
CA ALA A 148 -10.05 -5.03 1.94
C ALA A 148 -8.55 -4.82 2.18
N PHE A 149 -7.95 -3.82 1.54
CA PHE A 149 -6.52 -3.53 1.58
C PHE A 149 -6.28 -2.07 1.98
N SER A 150 -5.42 -1.85 2.96
CA SER A 150 -5.02 -0.50 3.39
C SER A 150 -3.64 -0.47 4.02
N VAL A 151 -2.92 0.63 3.82
CA VAL A 151 -1.63 0.90 4.46
C VAL A 151 -1.75 1.41 5.90
N ASN A 152 -2.96 1.69 6.37
CA ASN A 152 -3.24 2.20 7.72
C ASN A 152 -4.16 1.27 8.54
N GLY A 153 -4.02 -0.04 8.36
CA GLY A 153 -4.86 -1.04 9.02
C GLY A 153 -4.73 -1.08 10.55
N THR A 154 -3.63 -0.56 11.11
CA THR A 154 -3.41 -0.50 12.57
C THR A 154 -4.40 0.38 13.34
N THR A 155 -5.28 1.11 12.64
CA THR A 155 -6.33 1.94 13.24
C THR A 155 -7.66 1.21 13.47
N LEU A 156 -7.74 -0.04 13.01
CA LEU A 156 -8.91 -0.91 13.17
C LEU A 156 -8.90 -1.61 14.53
N ASN A 157 -10.06 -1.67 15.16
CA ASN A 157 -10.28 -2.27 16.49
C ASN A 157 -11.29 -3.42 16.39
N GLU A 158 -11.40 -4.22 17.46
CA GLU A 158 -12.38 -5.31 17.58
C GLU A 158 -13.82 -4.88 17.24
N SER A 159 -14.21 -3.65 17.62
CA SER A 159 -15.55 -3.10 17.34
C SER A 159 -15.85 -2.89 15.85
N ASP A 160 -14.83 -2.84 15.01
CA ASP A 160 -14.96 -2.63 13.57
C ASP A 160 -15.22 -3.97 12.83
N PHE A 161 -15.19 -5.10 13.54
CA PHE A 161 -15.45 -6.43 13.01
C PHE A 161 -16.77 -6.99 13.56
N PRO A 162 -17.64 -7.60 12.72
CA PRO A 162 -18.96 -8.09 13.16
C PRO A 162 -18.95 -9.11 14.29
N ASP A 163 -17.88 -9.89 14.40
CA ASP A 163 -17.70 -10.94 15.41
C ASP A 163 -16.79 -10.51 16.58
N GLY A 164 -16.32 -9.26 16.59
CA GLY A 164 -15.42 -8.75 17.62
C GLY A 164 -13.99 -9.29 17.54
N ILE A 165 -13.61 -10.01 16.47
CA ILE A 165 -12.27 -10.56 16.29
C ILE A 165 -11.57 -9.77 15.18
N ILE A 166 -10.32 -9.36 15.43
CA ILE A 166 -9.53 -8.65 14.43
C ILE A 166 -9.07 -9.64 13.35
N HIS A 167 -9.69 -9.53 12.18
CA HIS A 167 -9.35 -10.29 10.97
C HIS A 167 -8.45 -9.48 10.03
N LEU A 168 -7.26 -9.15 10.53
CA LEU A 168 -6.30 -8.31 9.83
C LEU A 168 -4.89 -8.89 9.94
N ASP A 169 -4.20 -8.97 8.82
CA ASP A 169 -2.78 -9.32 8.77
C ASP A 169 -2.04 -8.42 7.77
N VAL A 170 -0.71 -8.50 7.75
CA VAL A 170 0.17 -7.69 6.90
C VAL A 170 0.75 -8.56 5.80
N LEU A 171 0.61 -8.11 4.55
CA LEU A 171 1.22 -8.77 3.41
C LEU A 171 2.74 -8.62 3.44
N ALA A 172 3.43 -9.69 3.08
CA ALA A 172 4.83 -9.63 2.69
C ALA A 172 4.99 -8.77 1.42
N PRO A 173 6.18 -8.20 1.16
CA PRO A 173 6.45 -7.54 -0.11
C PRO A 173 6.12 -8.47 -1.29
N LEU A 174 5.35 -7.94 -2.25
CA LEU A 174 4.98 -8.70 -3.44
C LEU A 174 6.17 -8.84 -4.38
N THR A 175 6.23 -9.94 -5.11
CA THR A 175 7.18 -10.13 -6.21
C THR A 175 6.52 -9.87 -7.57
N SER A 176 7.34 -9.58 -8.58
CA SER A 176 6.94 -9.75 -9.97
C SER A 176 7.02 -11.24 -10.27
N GLU A 177 5.91 -11.81 -10.74
CA GLU A 177 5.73 -13.20 -11.22
C GLU A 177 6.66 -14.26 -10.61
#